data_AF-A0A7J8UIX8-F1
#
_entry.id   AF-A0A7J8UIX8-F1
#
_cell.length_a   1.000
_cell.length_b   1.000
_cell.length_c   1.000
_cell.angle_alpha   90.00
_cell.angle_beta   90.00
_cell.angle_gamma   90.00
#
_symmetry.space_group_name_H-M   'P 1'
#
loop_
_entity.id
_entity.type
_entity.pdbx_description
1 polymer ?
#
loop_
_entity_poly.entity_id
_entity_poly.type
_entity_poly.pdbx_seq_one_letter_code
_entity_poly.pdbx_strand_id
1 'polypeptide(L)'
;MICDKPKDATLILISFRGTEPFNANDWNTDIDYSWYEILKIGKLHMGFLEALGLGNREDIRTFRYHLQTEIVKESDGIDKIDIRSLDMTAYHMVREKLRSLLEEHKNAKFIVTGHSLGGALAILFPIVLVIHEEKKLMEKLLAVYTFGQPRVGNRQLGKFMEAHLDHPVPKYFRVVYCNDLVPRLPYDDKTFLYKHFGVCLYYNSCYIEQRMEEEPNKNFFDIEQLIPEHANAVWELIRGLAMGCTHGQDYREGWFSILVRVLGLAMPGVSAHCPTNYINSVRLGKSM
;
A
#
# COMPACT_ATOMS: atom_id res chain seq x y z
N MET A 1 14.85 -3.65 3.87
CA MET A 1 15.43 -2.89 2.76
C MET A 1 16.58 -3.70 2.19
N ILE A 2 16.68 -3.82 0.87
CA ILE A 2 17.64 -4.69 0.19
C ILE A 2 18.26 -3.91 -0.97
N CYS A 3 19.57 -4.04 -1.18
CA CYS A 3 20.27 -3.48 -2.34
C CYS A 3 20.45 -4.59 -3.39
N ASP A 4 20.40 -4.25 -4.67
CA ASP A 4 20.66 -5.22 -5.76
C ASP A 4 22.08 -5.79 -5.72
N LYS A 5 23.04 -5.02 -5.19
CA LYS A 5 24.45 -5.39 -5.03
C LYS A 5 25.01 -4.86 -3.70
N PRO A 6 26.05 -5.50 -3.14
CA PRO A 6 26.69 -5.02 -1.90
C PRO A 6 27.58 -3.78 -2.08
N LYS A 7 28.06 -3.49 -3.30
CA LYS A 7 28.84 -2.31 -3.64
C LYS A 7 28.29 -1.69 -4.91
N ASP A 8 28.33 -0.36 -5.00
CA ASP A 8 27.85 0.42 -6.16
C ASP A 8 26.46 -0.03 -6.63
N ALA A 9 25.55 -0.23 -5.68
CA ALA A 9 24.18 -0.62 -5.96
C ALA A 9 23.51 0.36 -6.94
N THR A 10 22.68 -0.18 -7.81
CA THR A 10 21.88 0.64 -8.74
C THR A 10 20.43 0.76 -8.27
N LEU A 11 20.00 -0.16 -7.42
CA LEU A 11 18.63 -0.23 -6.93
C LEU A 11 18.60 -0.59 -5.44
N ILE A 12 17.81 0.17 -4.70
CA ILE A 12 17.44 -0.12 -3.31
C ILE A 12 15.94 -0.44 -3.26
N LEU A 13 15.59 -1.62 -2.76
CA LEU A 13 14.20 -2.03 -2.54
C LEU A 13 13.81 -1.85 -1.08
N ILE A 14 12.77 -1.04 -0.86
CA ILE A 14 12.09 -0.89 0.43
C ILE A 14 10.82 -1.71 0.36
N SER A 15 10.69 -2.73 1.22
CA SER A 15 9.46 -3.52 1.32
C SER A 15 8.86 -3.33 2.71
N PHE A 16 7.65 -2.80 2.77
CA PHE A 16 6.86 -2.75 3.99
C PHE A 16 6.08 -4.05 4.15
N ARG A 17 6.14 -4.59 5.36
CA ARG A 17 5.43 -5.82 5.72
C ARG A 17 3.95 -5.48 5.92
N GLY A 18 3.07 -6.29 5.34
CA GLY A 18 1.64 -6.25 5.64
C GLY A 18 1.27 -7.16 6.81
N THR A 19 -0.01 -7.16 7.12
CA THR A 19 -0.64 -7.92 8.20
C THR A 19 -0.42 -9.44 8.06
N GLU A 20 -0.23 -10.12 9.19
CA GLU A 20 -0.28 -11.58 9.21
C GLU A 20 -1.75 -12.07 9.10
N PRO A 21 -2.05 -13.14 8.33
CA PRO A 21 -3.41 -13.64 8.11
C PRO A 21 -4.23 -13.96 9.38
N PHE A 22 -3.60 -14.07 10.54
CA PHE A 22 -4.22 -14.45 11.82
C PHE A 22 -4.22 -13.33 12.87
N ASN A 23 -3.77 -12.11 12.54
CA ASN A 23 -3.83 -10.97 13.44
C ASN A 23 -4.99 -10.05 13.08
N ALA A 24 -6.17 -10.35 13.62
CA ALA A 24 -7.41 -9.60 13.38
C ALA A 24 -7.37 -8.14 13.88
N ASN A 25 -6.49 -7.83 14.84
CA ASN A 25 -6.31 -6.45 15.31
C ASN A 25 -5.72 -5.52 14.24
N ASP A 26 -4.88 -6.05 13.35
CA ASP A 26 -4.28 -5.28 12.26
C ASP A 26 -5.31 -5.01 11.15
N TRP A 27 -6.24 -5.94 10.90
CA TRP A 27 -7.39 -5.71 10.00
C TRP A 27 -8.33 -4.62 10.52
N ASN A 28 -8.46 -4.50 11.85
CA ASN A 28 -9.23 -3.40 12.46
C ASN A 28 -8.61 -2.03 12.14
N THR A 29 -7.30 -1.97 11.87
CA THR A 29 -6.61 -0.76 11.42
C THR A 29 -7.00 -0.41 9.98
N ASP A 30 -7.18 -1.39 9.09
CA ASP A 30 -7.65 -1.19 7.71
C ASP A 30 -9.16 -0.86 7.62
N ILE A 31 -9.92 -1.21 8.67
CA ILE A 31 -11.37 -0.97 8.80
C ILE A 31 -11.65 0.30 9.64
N ASP A 32 -10.62 0.99 10.13
CA ASP A 32 -10.77 2.23 10.87
C ASP A 32 -10.93 3.43 9.93
N TYR A 33 -12.13 4.00 9.85
CA TYR A 33 -12.43 5.11 8.95
C TYR A 33 -11.89 6.48 9.43
N SER A 34 -11.08 6.53 10.49
CA SER A 34 -10.56 7.77 11.09
C SER A 34 -9.51 8.47 10.22
N TRP A 35 -9.63 9.80 10.13
CA TRP A 35 -8.81 10.66 9.29
C TRP A 35 -8.01 11.68 10.09
N TYR A 36 -6.75 11.88 9.69
CA TYR A 36 -5.96 13.06 10.07
C TYR A 36 -5.90 14.03 8.88
N GLU A 37 -6.28 15.28 9.10
CA GLU A 37 -6.30 16.31 8.05
C GLU A 37 -5.06 17.19 8.12
N ILE A 38 -4.36 17.30 6.99
CA ILE A 38 -3.27 18.26 6.79
C ILE A 38 -3.74 19.33 5.82
N LEU A 39 -3.72 20.58 6.29
CA LEU A 39 -4.18 21.72 5.50
C LEU A 39 -3.44 21.80 4.15
N LYS A 40 -4.19 22.06 3.08
CA LYS A 40 -3.73 22.08 1.66
C LYS A 40 -3.33 20.73 1.07
N ILE A 41 -2.99 19.73 1.88
CA ILE A 41 -2.57 18.39 1.40
C ILE A 41 -3.78 17.45 1.29
N GLY A 42 -4.63 17.38 2.31
CA GLY A 42 -5.80 16.51 2.34
C GLY A 42 -5.88 15.65 3.60
N LYS A 43 -6.69 14.59 3.53
CA LYS A 43 -6.92 13.67 4.65
C LYS A 43 -6.15 12.37 4.43
N LEU A 44 -5.53 11.88 5.51
CA LEU A 44 -4.76 10.64 5.55
C LEU A 44 -5.33 9.70 6.61
N HIS A 45 -5.32 8.41 6.33
CA HIS A 45 -5.82 7.38 7.24
C HIS A 45 -5.01 7.35 8.55
N MET A 46 -5.65 7.52 9.71
CA MET A 46 -4.95 7.60 11.01
C MET A 46 -4.23 6.30 11.36
N GLY A 47 -4.89 5.15 11.22
CA GLY A 47 -4.29 3.85 11.48
C GLY A 47 -2.97 3.61 10.72
N PHE A 48 -2.88 4.01 9.45
CA PHE A 48 -1.64 3.86 8.68
C PHE A 48 -0.54 4.84 9.12
N LEU A 49 -0.90 6.04 9.56
CA LEU A 49 0.06 6.97 10.16
C LEU A 49 0.63 6.39 11.47
N GLU A 50 -0.20 5.81 12.32
CA GLU A 50 0.23 5.15 13.57
C GLU A 50 1.14 3.96 13.27
N ALA A 51 0.79 3.11 12.30
CA ALA A 51 1.59 1.96 11.91
C ALA A 51 2.97 2.36 11.34
N LEU A 52 3.09 3.55 10.74
CA LEU A 52 4.38 4.12 10.32
C LEU A 52 5.11 4.89 11.45
N GLY A 53 4.51 4.94 12.63
CA GLY A 53 5.02 5.62 13.81
C GLY A 53 4.94 7.14 13.72
N LEU A 54 3.94 7.69 13.04
CA LEU A 54 3.81 9.14 12.82
C LEU A 54 2.79 9.81 13.74
N GLY A 55 2.41 9.13 14.83
CA GLY A 55 1.53 9.66 15.87
C GLY A 55 0.71 8.57 16.55
N ASN A 56 -0.19 9.00 17.43
CA ASN A 56 -1.12 8.17 18.19
C ASN A 56 -2.46 8.93 18.31
N ARG A 57 -3.58 8.27 18.01
CA ARG A 57 -4.95 8.81 18.12
C ARG A 57 -5.35 9.28 19.51
N GLU A 58 -4.75 8.71 20.56
CA GLU A 58 -4.96 9.14 21.95
C GLU A 58 -4.38 10.54 22.21
N ASP A 59 -3.35 10.93 21.46
CA ASP A 59 -2.75 12.27 21.52
C ASP A 59 -2.49 12.83 20.11
N ILE A 60 -3.49 13.54 19.57
CA ILE A 60 -3.44 14.14 18.23
C ILE A 60 -2.25 15.09 18.03
N ARG A 61 -1.67 15.64 19.10
CA ARG A 61 -0.49 16.52 19.04
C ARG A 61 0.73 15.79 18.49
N THR A 62 0.82 14.48 18.67
CA THR A 62 1.91 13.64 18.15
C THR A 62 1.91 13.59 16.62
N PHE A 63 0.74 13.51 15.96
CA PHE A 63 0.64 13.63 14.51
C PHE A 63 1.11 15.00 14.03
N ARG A 64 0.71 16.06 14.73
CA ARG A 64 1.13 17.42 14.39
C ARG A 64 2.65 17.56 14.46
N TYR A 65 3.25 17.05 15.52
CA TYR A 65 4.70 17.05 15.71
C TYR A 65 5.45 16.30 14.61
N HIS A 66 4.96 15.13 14.20
CA HIS A 66 5.63 14.32 13.18
C HIS A 66 5.33 14.74 11.73
N LEU A 67 4.22 15.44 11.46
CA LEU A 67 3.76 15.74 10.09
C LEU A 67 3.79 17.22 9.70
N GLN A 68 4.01 18.15 10.62
CA GLN A 68 4.17 19.58 10.29
C GLN A 68 5.63 20.01 10.39
N THR A 69 6.18 20.50 9.28
CA THR A 69 7.51 21.11 9.20
C THR A 69 7.54 22.57 9.64
N GLU A 70 6.39 23.24 9.71
CA GLU A 70 6.27 24.62 10.18
C GLU A 70 5.73 24.68 11.63
N ILE A 71 6.54 25.29 12.51
CA ILE A 71 6.29 25.69 13.91
C ILE A 71 6.58 24.63 14.99
N VAL A 72 7.87 24.43 15.29
CA VAL A 72 8.44 24.74 16.61
C VAL A 72 9.75 25.52 16.39
N LYS A 73 9.63 26.68 15.74
CA LYS A 73 10.60 27.76 15.91
C LYS A 73 9.80 28.97 16.37
N GLU A 74 9.88 29.16 17.69
CA GLU A 74 9.46 30.33 18.47
C GLU A 74 7.95 30.64 18.51
N SER A 75 7.51 31.08 19.70
CA SER A 75 6.15 31.54 20.05
C SER A 75 5.04 30.49 20.09
N ASP A 76 5.07 29.63 21.11
CA ASP A 76 4.02 29.63 22.14
C ASP A 76 4.54 28.83 23.33
N GLY A 77 4.18 29.25 24.54
CA GLY A 77 4.63 28.66 25.81
C GLY A 77 4.12 27.24 26.03
N ILE A 78 4.50 26.32 25.13
CA ILE A 78 4.36 24.89 25.29
C ILE A 78 5.49 24.51 26.23
N ASP A 79 5.11 24.20 27.47
CA ASP A 79 5.95 23.53 28.46
C ASP A 79 6.86 22.53 27.77
N LYS A 80 8.14 22.55 28.18
CA LYS A 80 9.20 21.64 27.74
C LYS A 80 8.69 20.20 27.72
N ILE A 81 8.09 19.79 26.61
CA ILE A 81 8.05 18.39 26.21
C ILE A 81 9.52 18.04 26.09
N ASP A 82 9.96 17.00 26.79
CA ASP A 82 11.31 16.47 26.68
C ASP A 82 11.48 15.84 25.29
N ILE A 83 11.63 16.70 24.29
CA ILE A 83 11.76 16.42 22.85
C ILE A 83 12.94 15.48 22.57
N ARG A 84 13.91 15.38 23.50
CA ARG A 84 15.07 14.49 23.38
C ARG A 84 14.72 13.02 23.62
N SER A 85 13.52 12.70 24.10
CA SER A 85 13.05 11.35 24.39
C SER A 85 12.01 10.81 23.39
N LEU A 86 11.59 11.59 22.39
CA LEU A 86 10.61 11.13 21.40
C LEU A 86 11.28 10.21 20.37
N ASP A 87 10.88 8.95 20.41
CA ASP A 87 11.43 7.79 19.71
C ASP A 87 11.77 7.98 18.22
N MET A 88 12.86 7.33 17.81
CA MET A 88 13.13 7.04 16.40
C MET A 88 11.99 6.19 15.83
N THR A 89 11.04 6.84 15.19
CA THR A 89 9.86 6.15 14.64
C THR A 89 10.23 5.25 13.47
N ALA A 90 9.35 4.32 13.09
CA ALA A 90 9.57 3.44 11.95
C ALA A 90 9.87 4.24 10.66
N TYR A 91 9.11 5.31 10.41
CA TYR A 91 9.40 6.26 9.34
C TYR A 91 10.84 6.81 9.39
N HIS A 92 11.25 7.35 10.54
CA HIS A 92 12.56 8.00 10.70
C HIS A 92 13.69 6.98 10.48
N MET A 93 13.56 5.78 11.04
CA MET A 93 14.55 4.71 10.83
C MET A 93 14.68 4.33 9.35
N VAL A 94 13.57 4.16 8.63
CA VAL A 94 13.59 3.83 7.20
C VAL A 94 14.17 4.98 6.39
N ARG A 95 13.79 6.23 6.68
CA ARG A 95 14.30 7.43 5.99
C ARG A 95 15.80 7.59 6.17
N GLU A 96 16.31 7.52 7.41
CA GLU A 96 17.75 7.68 7.68
C GLU A 96 18.56 6.51 7.10
N LYS A 97 18.02 5.28 7.15
CA LYS A 97 18.68 4.13 6.52
C LYS A 97 18.74 4.27 4.99
N LEU A 98 17.66 4.75 4.36
CA LEU A 98 17.63 5.04 2.93
C LEU A 98 18.64 6.11 2.56
N ARG A 99 18.70 7.21 3.34
CA ARG A 99 19.67 8.29 3.15
C ARG A 99 21.11 7.78 3.18
N SER A 100 21.46 7.01 4.21
CA SER A 100 22.78 6.39 4.33
C SER A 100 23.13 5.50 3.13
N LEU A 101 22.19 4.68 2.65
CA LEU A 101 22.44 3.81 1.49
C LEU A 101 22.54 4.58 0.17
N LEU A 102 21.82 5.69 0.00
CA LEU A 102 21.94 6.54 -1.20
C LEU A 102 23.24 7.37 -1.19
N GLU A 103 23.79 7.67 -0.02
CA GLU A 103 25.12 8.27 0.12
C GLU A 103 26.24 7.27 -0.21
N GLU A 104 26.10 6.02 0.26
CA GLU A 104 27.01 4.92 -0.05
C GLU A 104 26.95 4.54 -1.53
N HIS A 105 25.75 4.50 -2.11
CA HIS A 105 25.50 4.11 -3.49
C HIS A 105 24.97 5.31 -4.28
N LYS A 106 25.86 6.24 -4.64
CA LYS A 106 25.52 7.53 -5.27
C LYS A 106 24.66 7.41 -6.54
N ASN A 107 24.78 6.31 -7.28
CA ASN A 107 24.03 6.04 -8.51
C ASN A 107 22.71 5.30 -8.28
N ALA A 108 22.46 4.82 -7.06
CA ALA A 108 21.25 4.09 -6.75
C ALA A 108 20.01 4.98 -6.88
N LYS A 109 18.92 4.34 -7.30
CA LYS A 109 17.55 4.80 -7.11
C LYS A 109 16.84 3.81 -6.18
N PHE A 110 15.64 4.14 -5.72
CA PHE A 110 14.89 3.22 -4.88
C PHE A 110 13.47 2.96 -5.37
N ILE A 111 12.99 1.76 -5.06
CA ILE A 111 11.60 1.33 -5.22
C ILE A 111 11.02 1.07 -3.85
N VAL A 112 9.76 1.46 -3.66
CA VAL A 112 8.99 1.13 -2.46
C VAL A 112 7.89 0.14 -2.83
N THR A 113 7.72 -0.90 -2.02
CA THR A 113 6.71 -1.92 -2.26
C THR A 113 6.08 -2.43 -0.98
N GLY A 114 4.91 -3.03 -1.10
CA GLY A 114 4.24 -3.72 -0.02
C GLY A 114 2.93 -4.37 -0.47
N HIS A 115 2.47 -5.33 0.32
CA HIS A 115 1.21 -6.03 0.13
C HIS A 115 0.25 -5.71 1.28
N SER A 116 -1.07 -5.58 1.01
CA SER A 116 -2.09 -5.32 2.03
C SER A 116 -1.80 -4.00 2.78
N LEU A 117 -1.85 -4.00 4.13
CA LEU A 117 -1.36 -2.91 4.98
C LEU A 117 0.03 -2.40 4.57
N GLY A 118 0.94 -3.30 4.20
CA GLY A 118 2.27 -2.93 3.72
C GLY A 118 2.23 -2.11 2.43
N GLY A 119 1.22 -2.33 1.58
CA GLY A 119 0.97 -1.50 0.40
C GLY A 119 0.56 -0.08 0.77
N ALA A 120 -0.31 0.07 1.78
CA ALA A 120 -0.66 1.40 2.31
C ALA A 120 0.57 2.13 2.88
N LEU A 121 1.40 1.44 3.67
CA LEU A 121 2.65 2.01 4.20
C LEU A 121 3.65 2.35 3.08
N ALA A 122 3.69 1.55 2.01
CA ALA A 122 4.58 1.77 0.87
C ALA A 122 4.29 3.06 0.11
N ILE A 123 3.02 3.46 -0.04
CA ILE A 123 2.67 4.77 -0.61
C ILE A 123 2.73 5.89 0.44
N LEU A 124 2.46 5.59 1.71
CA LEU A 124 2.51 6.58 2.78
C LEU A 124 3.94 7.09 3.02
N PHE A 125 4.94 6.23 2.86
CA PHE A 125 6.34 6.62 2.99
C PHE A 125 6.73 7.80 2.07
N PRO A 126 6.58 7.73 0.72
CA PRO A 126 6.86 8.87 -0.15
C PRO A 126 5.91 10.05 0.04
N ILE A 127 4.65 9.85 0.49
CA ILE A 127 3.78 10.95 0.91
C ILE A 127 4.46 11.77 2.02
N VAL A 128 4.98 11.10 3.05
CA VAL A 128 5.61 11.76 4.19
C VAL A 128 6.96 12.36 3.81
N LEU A 129 7.70 11.76 2.87
CA LEU A 129 8.89 12.40 2.28
C LEU A 129 8.56 13.74 1.61
N VAL A 130 7.43 13.81 0.88
CA VAL A 130 6.97 15.07 0.26
C VAL A 130 6.56 16.08 1.34
N ILE A 131 5.81 15.65 2.36
CA ILE A 131 5.40 16.50 3.49
C ILE A 131 6.63 17.07 4.22
N HIS A 132 7.68 16.27 4.40
CA HIS A 132 8.94 16.66 5.03
C HIS A 132 9.90 17.41 4.10
N GLU A 133 9.48 17.72 2.86
CA GLU A 133 10.29 18.39 1.84
C GLU A 133 11.63 17.69 1.53
N GLU A 134 11.67 16.36 1.60
CA GLU A 134 12.84 15.54 1.30
C GLU A 134 13.08 15.41 -0.22
N LYS A 135 13.24 16.56 -0.90
CA LYS A 135 13.34 16.68 -2.36
C LYS A 135 14.44 15.80 -2.96
N LYS A 136 15.62 15.75 -2.31
CA LYS A 136 16.76 14.91 -2.73
C LYS A 136 16.43 13.42 -2.71
N LEU A 137 15.65 12.96 -1.72
CA LEU A 137 15.19 11.58 -1.68
C LEU A 137 14.14 11.36 -2.78
N MET A 138 13.16 12.27 -2.92
CA MET A 138 12.13 12.14 -3.96
C MET A 138 12.68 12.12 -5.39
N GLU A 139 13.79 12.81 -5.67
CA GLU A 139 14.50 12.74 -6.95
C GLU A 139 15.06 11.33 -7.27
N LYS A 140 15.39 10.56 -6.23
CA LYS A 140 15.90 9.19 -6.32
C LYS A 140 14.79 8.12 -6.33
N LEU A 141 13.53 8.51 -6.13
CA LEU A 141 12.39 7.59 -6.22
C LEU A 141 12.19 7.15 -7.67
N LEU A 142 12.38 5.85 -7.91
CA LEU A 142 12.15 5.23 -9.21
C LEU A 142 10.69 4.85 -9.41
N ALA A 143 10.11 4.11 -8.45
CA ALA A 143 8.72 3.67 -8.50
C ALA A 143 8.20 3.26 -7.12
N VAL A 144 6.87 3.19 -7.01
CA VAL A 144 6.11 2.64 -5.90
C VAL A 144 5.17 1.61 -6.50
N TYR A 145 5.34 0.34 -6.12
CA TYR A 145 4.48 -0.77 -6.53
C TYR A 145 3.76 -1.31 -5.32
N THR A 146 2.43 -1.29 -5.32
CA THR A 146 1.66 -1.79 -4.18
C THR A 146 0.73 -2.90 -4.63
N PHE A 147 0.47 -3.86 -3.76
CA PHE A 147 -0.29 -5.07 -4.07
C PHE A 147 -1.42 -5.22 -3.08
N GLY A 148 -2.68 -5.27 -3.55
CA GLY A 148 -3.82 -5.40 -2.64
C GLY A 148 -3.90 -4.26 -1.61
N GLN A 149 -3.46 -3.05 -2.00
CA GLN A 149 -3.39 -1.91 -1.09
C GLN A 149 -4.79 -1.35 -0.80
N PRO A 150 -5.15 -1.09 0.48
CA PRO A 150 -6.35 -0.33 0.84
C PRO A 150 -6.19 1.18 0.56
N ARG A 151 -7.30 1.91 0.51
CA ARG A 151 -7.31 3.37 0.29
C ARG A 151 -6.67 4.09 1.48
N VAL A 152 -5.78 5.02 1.20
CA VAL A 152 -4.96 5.71 2.24
C VAL A 152 -5.38 7.15 2.49
N GLY A 153 -6.22 7.71 1.63
CA GLY A 153 -6.32 9.15 1.41
C GLY A 153 -7.64 9.59 0.79
N ASN A 154 -7.98 10.86 0.96
CA ASN A 154 -9.10 11.45 0.22
C ASN A 154 -8.65 11.94 -1.18
N ARG A 155 -9.61 12.40 -1.99
CA ARG A 155 -9.32 12.94 -3.33
C ARG A 155 -8.31 14.09 -3.34
N GLN A 156 -8.28 14.90 -2.29
CA GLN A 156 -7.34 16.02 -2.19
C GLN A 156 -5.90 15.52 -2.05
N LEU A 157 -5.67 14.51 -1.20
CA LEU A 157 -4.36 13.86 -1.08
C LEU A 157 -3.90 13.29 -2.42
N GLY A 158 -4.81 12.61 -3.14
CA GLY A 158 -4.51 12.06 -4.46
C GLY A 158 -4.01 13.14 -5.43
N LYS A 159 -4.78 14.22 -5.58
CA LYS A 159 -4.39 15.37 -6.44
C LYS A 159 -3.08 16.02 -6.01
N PHE A 160 -2.84 16.13 -4.71
CA PHE A 160 -1.58 16.65 -4.18
C PHE A 160 -0.40 15.78 -4.61
N MET A 161 -0.52 14.45 -4.49
CA MET A 161 0.56 13.52 -4.82
C MET A 161 0.78 13.27 -6.31
N GLU A 162 -0.25 13.39 -7.14
CA GLU A 162 -0.14 13.30 -8.61
C GLU A 162 0.92 14.29 -9.14
N ALA A 163 0.97 15.51 -8.58
CA ALA A 163 1.98 16.51 -8.93
C ALA A 163 3.44 16.08 -8.63
N HIS A 164 3.65 15.12 -7.73
CA HIS A 164 4.96 14.62 -7.31
C HIS A 164 5.32 13.26 -7.91
N LEU A 165 4.34 12.47 -8.35
CA LEU A 165 4.51 11.08 -8.78
C LEU A 165 4.26 10.85 -10.27
N ASP A 166 3.57 11.76 -10.97
CA ASP A 166 3.19 11.53 -12.37
C ASP A 166 4.20 12.10 -13.39
N HIS A 167 5.14 12.93 -12.94
CA HIS A 167 6.13 13.57 -13.80
C HIS A 167 7.57 13.08 -13.54
N PRO A 168 8.39 12.90 -14.61
CA PRO A 168 8.05 12.99 -16.03
C PRO A 168 7.27 11.78 -16.55
N VAL A 169 7.23 10.69 -15.79
CA VAL A 169 6.45 9.48 -16.04
C VAL A 169 5.81 9.03 -14.72
N PRO A 170 4.66 8.33 -14.77
CA PRO A 170 4.04 7.77 -13.57
C PRO A 170 5.01 6.88 -12.80
N LYS A 171 5.14 7.15 -11.50
CA LYS A 171 5.97 6.37 -10.57
C LYS A 171 5.15 5.47 -9.66
N TYR A 172 3.82 5.64 -9.59
CA TYR A 172 2.99 4.92 -8.64
C TYR A 172 1.97 4.00 -9.34
N PHE A 173 2.09 2.71 -9.04
CA PHE A 173 1.32 1.63 -9.63
C PHE A 173 0.70 0.76 -8.54
N ARG A 174 -0.63 0.72 -8.51
CA ARG A 174 -1.43 -0.16 -7.65
C ARG A 174 -1.77 -1.41 -8.44
N VAL A 175 -1.29 -2.56 -7.99
CA VAL A 175 -1.66 -3.86 -8.53
C VAL A 175 -2.86 -4.40 -7.76
N VAL A 176 -3.96 -4.64 -8.47
CA VAL A 176 -5.21 -5.14 -7.89
C VAL A 176 -5.60 -6.44 -8.58
N TYR A 177 -5.88 -7.47 -7.80
CA TYR A 177 -6.24 -8.78 -8.32
C TYR A 177 -7.73 -9.08 -8.12
N CYS A 178 -8.44 -9.28 -9.24
CA CYS A 178 -9.80 -9.79 -9.34
C CYS A 178 -10.75 -9.17 -8.29
N ASN A 179 -11.31 -10.01 -7.41
CA ASN A 179 -12.30 -9.63 -6.41
C ASN A 179 -11.66 -9.41 -5.04
N ASP A 180 -10.38 -9.09 -4.96
CA ASP A 180 -9.73 -8.81 -3.67
C ASP A 180 -10.46 -7.71 -2.89
N LEU A 181 -10.95 -8.05 -1.70
CA LEU A 181 -11.72 -7.13 -0.87
C LEU A 181 -10.90 -5.95 -0.35
N VAL A 182 -9.58 -6.09 -0.16
CA VAL A 182 -8.78 -5.10 0.58
C VAL A 182 -8.62 -3.78 -0.17
N PRO A 183 -8.32 -3.75 -1.49
CA PRO A 183 -8.35 -2.50 -2.26
C PRO A 183 -9.68 -1.74 -2.22
N ARG A 184 -10.77 -2.43 -1.91
CA ARG A 184 -12.11 -1.85 -1.84
C ARG A 184 -12.41 -1.24 -0.47
N LEU A 185 -11.48 -1.31 0.46
CA LEU A 185 -11.53 -0.72 1.78
C LEU A 185 -10.51 0.42 1.95
N PRO A 186 -10.79 1.41 2.81
CA PRO A 186 -12.12 1.74 3.30
C PRO A 186 -13.07 2.12 2.16
N TYR A 187 -14.38 1.95 2.35
CA TYR A 187 -15.37 2.15 1.28
C TYR A 187 -15.32 3.55 0.69
N ASP A 188 -15.44 3.59 -0.64
CA ASP A 188 -15.63 4.82 -1.39
C ASP A 188 -17.12 5.17 -1.43
N ASP A 189 -17.62 5.78 -0.36
CA ASP A 189 -18.97 6.31 -0.28
C ASP A 189 -18.97 7.83 0.03
N LYS A 190 -20.16 8.42 0.02
CA LYS A 190 -20.34 9.85 0.33
C LYS A 190 -19.98 10.19 1.78
N THR A 191 -19.85 9.20 2.66
CA THR A 191 -19.65 9.35 4.10
C THR A 191 -18.17 9.36 4.45
N PHE A 192 -17.41 8.42 3.90
CA PHE A 192 -16.01 8.14 4.26
C PHE A 192 -15.01 8.79 3.31
N LEU A 193 -15.39 9.08 2.06
CA LEU A 193 -14.62 9.88 1.09
C LEU A 193 -13.18 9.39 0.79
N TYR A 194 -12.87 8.13 1.12
CA TYR A 194 -11.60 7.48 0.75
C TYR A 194 -11.56 7.29 -0.76
N LYS A 195 -10.46 7.69 -1.39
CA LYS A 195 -10.25 7.56 -2.83
C LYS A 195 -8.88 6.98 -3.12
N HIS A 196 -8.82 6.13 -4.14
CA HIS A 196 -7.55 5.78 -4.75
C HIS A 196 -7.03 6.92 -5.64
N PHE A 197 -5.74 6.87 -5.92
CA PHE A 197 -5.04 7.70 -6.91
C PHE A 197 -3.89 6.88 -7.53
N GLY A 198 -3.25 7.43 -8.55
CA GLY A 198 -2.22 6.73 -9.31
C GLY A 198 -2.77 5.66 -10.27
N VAL A 199 -1.87 4.95 -10.93
CA VAL A 199 -2.25 3.98 -11.98
C VAL A 199 -2.71 2.66 -11.36
N CYS A 200 -3.89 2.15 -11.74
CA CYS A 200 -4.32 0.80 -11.37
C CYS A 200 -3.94 -0.20 -12.48
N LEU A 201 -3.20 -1.24 -12.10
CA LEU A 201 -2.92 -2.43 -12.91
C LEU A 201 -3.83 -3.54 -12.39
N TYR A 202 -5.00 -3.66 -12.99
CA TYR A 202 -6.01 -4.64 -12.62
C TYR A 202 -5.77 -5.96 -13.35
N TYR A 203 -5.77 -7.08 -12.63
CA TYR A 203 -5.68 -8.42 -13.19
C TYR A 203 -6.97 -9.19 -12.93
N ASN A 204 -7.60 -9.73 -13.97
CA ASN A 204 -8.78 -10.57 -13.79
C ASN A 204 -8.41 -12.00 -13.34
N SER A 205 -9.42 -12.87 -13.16
CA SER A 205 -9.24 -14.28 -12.75
C SER A 205 -8.49 -15.15 -13.78
N CYS A 206 -8.15 -14.60 -14.96
CA CYS A 206 -7.31 -15.22 -15.98
C CYS A 206 -5.92 -14.57 -16.08
N TYR A 207 -5.55 -13.68 -15.16
CA TYR A 207 -4.30 -12.90 -15.17
C TYR A 207 -4.13 -11.99 -16.41
N ILE A 208 -5.23 -11.56 -17.03
CA ILE A 208 -5.17 -10.53 -18.09
C ILE A 208 -5.08 -9.17 -17.40
N GLU A 209 -4.04 -8.41 -17.73
CA GLU A 209 -3.79 -7.07 -17.20
C GLU A 209 -4.62 -6.03 -17.94
N GLN A 210 -5.23 -5.14 -17.18
CA GLN A 210 -5.96 -3.97 -17.65
C GLN A 210 -5.48 -2.74 -16.88
N ARG A 211 -5.01 -1.74 -17.62
CA ARG A 211 -4.65 -0.44 -17.03
C ARG A 211 -5.89 0.41 -16.88
N MET A 212 -6.20 0.82 -15.64
CA MET A 212 -7.42 1.54 -15.30
C MET A 212 -7.14 2.66 -14.30
N GLU A 213 -8.08 3.59 -14.14
CA GLU A 213 -8.01 4.57 -13.04
C GLU A 213 -8.43 3.91 -11.71
N GLU A 214 -9.43 3.04 -11.76
CA GLU A 214 -9.89 2.30 -10.58
C GLU A 214 -10.47 0.93 -10.92
N GLU A 215 -10.36 0.01 -9.98
CA GLU A 215 -10.81 -1.37 -10.10
C GLU A 215 -12.35 -1.51 -10.21
N PRO A 216 -12.86 -2.58 -10.87
CA PRO A 216 -14.28 -2.89 -10.92
C PRO A 216 -14.87 -3.21 -9.53
N ASN A 217 -16.19 -3.00 -9.35
CA ASN A 217 -16.91 -3.20 -8.08
C ASN A 217 -16.21 -2.55 -6.88
N LYS A 218 -16.16 -1.22 -6.84
CA LYS A 218 -15.31 -0.44 -5.90
C LYS A 218 -15.60 -0.67 -4.41
N ASN A 219 -16.79 -1.16 -4.06
CA ASN A 219 -17.27 -1.30 -2.68
C ASN A 219 -17.77 -2.72 -2.32
N PHE A 220 -17.59 -3.73 -3.18
CA PHE A 220 -17.91 -5.13 -2.91
C PHE A 220 -19.39 -5.48 -2.59
N PHE A 221 -20.32 -4.52 -2.54
CA PHE A 221 -21.73 -4.74 -2.13
C PHE A 221 -22.77 -4.68 -3.25
N ASP A 222 -22.35 -4.72 -4.51
CA ASP A 222 -23.28 -4.77 -5.63
C ASP A 222 -23.93 -6.17 -5.70
N ILE A 223 -25.23 -6.28 -5.40
CA ILE A 223 -25.97 -7.56 -5.40
C ILE A 223 -25.85 -8.28 -6.75
N GLU A 224 -25.74 -7.52 -7.86
CA GLU A 224 -25.54 -8.04 -9.20
C GLU A 224 -24.18 -8.75 -9.39
N GLN A 225 -23.18 -8.42 -8.58
CA GLN A 225 -21.84 -9.02 -8.63
C GLN A 225 -21.72 -10.30 -7.79
N LEU A 226 -22.70 -10.59 -6.92
CA LEU A 226 -22.64 -11.75 -6.01
C LEU A 226 -22.46 -13.08 -6.77
N ILE A 227 -23.26 -13.32 -7.82
CA ILE A 227 -23.17 -14.55 -8.62
C ILE A 227 -21.82 -14.63 -9.38
N PRO A 228 -21.40 -13.60 -10.15
CA PRO A 228 -20.07 -13.57 -10.77
C PRO A 228 -18.90 -13.77 -9.80
N GLU A 229 -18.98 -13.23 -8.58
CA GLU A 229 -17.94 -13.35 -7.57
C GLU A 229 -17.79 -14.78 -7.05
N HIS A 230 -18.92 -15.46 -6.77
CA HIS A 230 -18.90 -16.87 -6.38
C HIS A 230 -18.44 -17.77 -7.53
N ALA A 231 -18.87 -17.49 -8.76
CA ALA A 231 -18.39 -18.21 -9.94
C ALA A 231 -16.86 -18.06 -10.10
N ASN A 232 -16.33 -16.84 -9.90
CA ASN A 232 -14.89 -16.59 -9.87
C ASN A 232 -14.19 -17.37 -8.74
N ALA A 233 -14.75 -17.40 -7.53
CA ALA A 233 -14.17 -18.14 -6.42
C ALA A 233 -14.07 -19.66 -6.72
N VAL A 234 -15.10 -20.25 -7.32
CA VAL A 234 -15.08 -21.64 -7.78
C VAL A 234 -14.03 -21.84 -8.87
N TRP A 235 -14.01 -20.96 -9.88
CA TRP A 235 -13.01 -21.01 -10.96
C TRP A 235 -11.58 -20.93 -10.43
N GLU A 236 -11.33 -20.05 -9.47
CA GLU A 236 -10.04 -19.88 -8.86
C GLU A 236 -9.57 -21.11 -8.07
N LEU A 237 -10.47 -21.80 -7.38
CA LEU A 237 -10.16 -23.06 -6.72
C LEU A 237 -9.78 -24.14 -7.75
N ILE A 238 -10.56 -24.29 -8.82
CA ILE A 238 -10.28 -25.26 -9.90
C ILE A 238 -8.92 -24.94 -10.55
N ARG A 239 -8.70 -23.68 -10.91
CA ARG A 239 -7.45 -23.23 -11.52
C ARG A 239 -6.27 -23.44 -10.58
N GLY A 240 -6.37 -23.09 -9.30
CA GLY A 240 -5.31 -23.28 -8.30
C GLY A 240 -4.85 -24.73 -8.18
N LEU A 241 -5.80 -25.68 -8.24
CA LEU A 241 -5.49 -27.13 -8.28
C LEU A 241 -4.79 -27.55 -9.58
N ALA A 242 -5.09 -26.90 -10.71
CA ALA A 242 -4.52 -27.19 -12.02
C ALA A 242 -3.18 -26.47 -12.32
N MET A 243 -2.82 -25.43 -11.54
CA MET A 243 -1.64 -24.58 -11.81
C MET A 243 -0.34 -25.38 -11.89
N GLY A 244 -0.14 -26.35 -10.99
CA GLY A 244 1.06 -27.19 -10.99
C GLY A 244 1.23 -28.04 -12.27
N CYS A 245 0.11 -28.47 -12.86
CA CYS A 245 0.10 -29.26 -14.09
C CYS A 245 0.24 -28.41 -15.36
N THR A 246 -0.27 -27.17 -15.32
CA THR A 246 -0.37 -26.30 -16.50
C THR A 246 0.83 -25.38 -16.68
N HIS A 247 1.41 -24.88 -15.57
CA HIS A 247 2.49 -23.89 -15.59
C HIS A 247 3.80 -24.38 -14.95
N GLY A 248 3.79 -25.60 -14.40
CA GLY A 248 4.96 -26.24 -13.78
C GLY A 248 4.91 -26.23 -12.24
N GLN A 249 5.84 -26.97 -11.62
CA GLN A 249 5.83 -27.23 -10.17
C GLN A 249 5.94 -25.96 -9.32
N ASP A 250 6.63 -24.92 -9.81
CA ASP A 250 6.78 -23.63 -9.12
C ASP A 250 5.44 -22.88 -8.90
N TYR A 251 4.40 -23.25 -9.64
CA TYR A 251 3.06 -22.67 -9.52
C TYR A 251 2.10 -23.55 -8.72
N ARG A 252 2.56 -24.71 -8.23
CA ARG A 252 1.72 -25.61 -7.44
C ARG A 252 1.33 -24.94 -6.14
N GLU A 253 0.03 -24.87 -5.88
CA GLU A 253 -0.46 -24.32 -4.63
C GLU A 253 -0.20 -25.26 -3.45
N GLY A 254 0.22 -24.68 -2.33
CA GLY A 254 0.32 -25.38 -1.05
C GLY A 254 -1.06 -25.62 -0.44
N TRP A 255 -1.12 -26.59 0.48
CA TRP A 255 -2.37 -26.97 1.17
C TRP A 255 -3.06 -25.78 1.86
N PHE A 256 -2.28 -24.84 2.42
CA PHE A 256 -2.82 -23.65 3.08
C PHE A 256 -3.54 -22.72 2.09
N SER A 257 -2.95 -22.49 0.92
CA SER A 257 -3.58 -21.70 -0.16
C SER A 257 -4.90 -22.34 -0.60
N ILE A 258 -4.91 -23.66 -0.76
CA ILE A 258 -6.13 -24.42 -1.11
C ILE A 258 -7.19 -24.27 -0.02
N LEU A 259 -6.82 -24.37 1.27
CA LEU A 259 -7.75 -24.17 2.38
C LEU A 259 -8.38 -22.77 2.33
N VAL A 260 -7.56 -21.72 2.13
CA VAL A 260 -8.07 -20.34 2.01
C VAL A 260 -9.00 -20.19 0.80
N ARG A 261 -8.72 -20.86 -0.32
CA ARG A 261 -9.63 -20.88 -1.48
C ARG A 261 -10.97 -21.57 -1.18
N VAL A 262 -10.96 -22.67 -0.43
CA VAL A 262 -12.19 -23.35 0.00
C VAL A 262 -13.02 -22.44 0.91
N LEU A 263 -12.39 -21.77 1.88
CA LEU A 263 -13.06 -20.78 2.73
C LEU A 263 -13.60 -19.59 1.90
N GLY A 264 -12.84 -19.18 0.88
CA GLY A 264 -13.22 -18.12 -0.07
C GLY A 264 -14.43 -18.44 -0.94
N LEU A 265 -14.93 -19.68 -0.94
CA LEU A 265 -16.23 -20.01 -1.57
C LEU A 265 -17.41 -19.43 -0.79
N ALA A 266 -17.28 -19.29 0.54
CA ALA A 266 -18.30 -18.69 1.40
C ALA A 266 -18.18 -17.16 1.46
N MET A 267 -16.95 -16.65 1.33
CA MET A 267 -16.65 -15.22 1.27
C MET A 267 -15.74 -14.95 0.07
N PRO A 268 -16.32 -14.69 -1.12
CA PRO A 268 -15.54 -14.33 -2.29
C PRO A 268 -14.60 -13.16 -1.99
N GLY A 269 -13.44 -13.14 -2.65
CA GLY A 269 -12.46 -12.05 -2.49
C GLY A 269 -11.45 -12.23 -1.37
N VAL A 270 -11.75 -13.00 -0.31
CA VAL A 270 -10.77 -13.31 0.77
C VAL A 270 -9.58 -14.08 0.21
N SER A 271 -9.85 -15.09 -0.62
CA SER A 271 -8.81 -15.88 -1.27
C SER A 271 -8.06 -15.08 -2.34
N ALA A 272 -8.70 -14.10 -2.97
CA ALA A 272 -8.08 -13.24 -3.97
C ALA A 272 -6.96 -12.37 -3.35
N HIS A 273 -7.09 -11.99 -2.07
CA HIS A 273 -6.07 -11.25 -1.32
C HIS A 273 -4.79 -12.05 -1.01
N CYS A 274 -4.71 -13.33 -1.38
CA CYS A 274 -3.51 -14.12 -1.13
C CYS A 274 -2.31 -13.63 -1.98
N PRO A 275 -1.10 -13.47 -1.40
CA PRO A 275 0.09 -13.02 -2.13
C PRO A 275 0.43 -13.86 -3.37
N THR A 276 0.12 -15.16 -3.36
CA THR A 276 0.30 -16.05 -4.51
C THR A 276 -0.43 -15.54 -5.76
N ASN A 277 -1.61 -14.95 -5.61
CA ASN A 277 -2.35 -14.41 -6.77
C ASN A 277 -1.65 -13.20 -7.36
N TYR A 278 -1.09 -12.33 -6.52
CA TYR A 278 -0.32 -11.16 -6.94
C TYR A 278 0.99 -11.57 -7.63
N ILE A 279 1.71 -12.54 -7.07
CA ILE A 279 2.91 -13.11 -7.68
C ILE A 279 2.58 -13.71 -9.05
N ASN A 280 1.51 -14.50 -9.14
CA ASN A 280 1.09 -15.10 -10.40
C ASN A 280 0.61 -14.05 -11.41
N SER A 281 -0.06 -12.98 -10.96
CA SER A 281 -0.48 -11.88 -11.83
C SER A 281 0.70 -11.21 -12.50
N VAL A 282 1.78 -10.93 -11.76
CA VAL A 282 2.98 -10.33 -12.33
C VAL A 282 3.76 -11.32 -13.22
N ARG A 283 3.81 -12.60 -12.84
CA ARG A 283 4.59 -13.62 -13.58
C ARG A 283 3.90 -14.13 -14.84
N LEU A 284 2.59 -14.27 -14.82
CA LEU A 284 1.76 -14.83 -15.90
C LEU A 284 0.96 -13.77 -16.64
N GLY A 285 0.99 -12.54 -16.13
CA GLY A 285 0.31 -11.38 -16.66
C GLY A 285 0.52 -11.22 -18.15
N LYS A 286 -0.57 -11.05 -18.88
CA LYS A 286 -0.53 -10.65 -20.29
C LYS A 286 -1.18 -9.28 -20.40
N SER A 287 -0.45 -8.32 -20.95
CA SER A 287 -1.01 -7.03 -21.33
C SER A 287 -1.98 -7.25 -22.50
N MET A 288 -3.19 -6.69 -22.38
CA MET A 288 -4.13 -6.63 -23.49
C MET A 288 -3.78 -5.50 -24.46
#